data_AF-R5XW12-F1
#
_entry.id   AF-R5XW12-F1
#
_cell.length_a   1.000
_cell.length_b   1.000
_cell.length_c   1.000
_cell.angle_alpha   90.00
_cell.angle_beta   90.00
_cell.angle_gamma   90.00
#
_symmetry.space_group_name_H-M   'P 1'
#
loop_
_entity.id
_entity.type
_entity.pdbx_description
1 polymer ?
#
loop_
_entity_poly.entity_id
_entity_poly.type
_entity_poly.pdbx_seq_one_letter_code
_entity_poly.pdbx_strand_id
1 'polypeptide(L)'
;MHFDADAVDFFANQNLDESLPLTLLKEVITLSNKLNGLGMTMDYFNKTATKVAKYVTPDVMRVCYGTTPGYWSMVSADRFESARDYIFEGVEEEYAGLIKKINDYHEKVGSKLTTLYKDIKADGVNVSIIAKYGYQLYPVVYNADRQSDMIVTCEQQAPGTTTAPIGKKLSDDYVAQAKQNGTDKYISPDLAVDASTTLFPDSTWYIQNMKHNCYPRILCPFIYQLLRHDGEPMTVFSDENYPQYIIYEGEENNGDTIRPMTREDKGNPLERPGFFTLIKKLIVNVLKIIIETLGKLFK
;
A
#
# COMPACT_ATOMS: atom_id res chain seq x y z
N MET A 1 -12.74 11.94 -2.59
CA MET A 1 -13.11 10.80 -1.74
C MET A 1 -13.85 9.80 -2.62
N HIS A 2 -13.54 8.52 -2.51
CA HIS A 2 -14.19 7.46 -3.28
C HIS A 2 -14.17 6.16 -2.50
N PHE A 3 -15.31 5.48 -2.46
CA PHE A 3 -15.47 4.20 -1.78
C PHE A 3 -15.52 3.09 -2.83
N ASP A 4 -14.58 2.17 -2.77
CA ASP A 4 -14.53 0.99 -3.63
C ASP A 4 -14.89 -0.26 -2.83
N ALA A 5 -15.83 -1.07 -3.35
CA ALA A 5 -16.34 -2.23 -2.63
C ALA A 5 -15.26 -3.31 -2.44
N ASP A 6 -14.40 -3.48 -3.45
CA ASP A 6 -13.31 -4.43 -3.40
C ASP A 6 -12.26 -4.03 -2.36
N ALA A 7 -11.94 -2.74 -2.29
CA ALA A 7 -11.06 -2.17 -1.29
C ALA A 7 -11.63 -2.29 0.13
N VAL A 8 -12.93 -2.06 0.34
CA VAL A 8 -13.56 -2.24 1.65
C VAL A 8 -13.46 -3.69 2.12
N ASP A 9 -13.75 -4.63 1.23
CA ASP A 9 -13.66 -6.07 1.50
C ASP A 9 -12.21 -6.48 1.88
N PHE A 10 -11.23 -6.08 1.08
CA PHE A 10 -9.82 -6.36 1.36
C PHE A 10 -9.34 -5.69 2.66
N PHE A 11 -9.72 -4.43 2.90
CA PHE A 11 -9.32 -3.69 4.07
C PHE A 11 -9.88 -4.34 5.35
N ALA A 12 -11.15 -4.76 5.33
CA ALA A 12 -11.78 -5.47 6.43
C ALA A 12 -11.08 -6.81 6.73
N ASN A 13 -10.76 -7.59 5.69
CA ASN A 13 -10.06 -8.85 5.85
C ASN A 13 -8.66 -8.70 6.49
N GLN A 14 -7.94 -7.61 6.17
CA GLN A 14 -6.60 -7.35 6.69
C GLN A 14 -6.55 -6.70 8.08
N ASN A 15 -7.61 -5.99 8.49
CA ASN A 15 -7.55 -5.15 9.70
C ASN A 15 -8.50 -5.55 10.82
N LEU A 16 -9.54 -6.33 10.54
CA LEU A 16 -10.33 -6.95 11.61
C LEU A 16 -9.56 -8.14 12.20
N ASP A 17 -9.69 -8.41 13.49
CA ASP A 17 -9.06 -9.56 14.13
C ASP A 17 -9.73 -10.90 13.74
N GLU A 18 -9.19 -12.01 14.27
CA GLU A 18 -9.69 -13.37 14.04
C GLU A 18 -10.61 -13.89 15.14
N SER A 19 -11.18 -12.99 15.96
CA SER A 19 -12.25 -13.37 16.88
C SER A 19 -13.48 -13.81 16.09
N LEU A 20 -14.18 -14.84 16.59
CA LEU A 20 -15.32 -15.44 15.89
C LEU A 20 -16.37 -14.41 15.39
N PRO A 21 -16.76 -13.36 16.16
CA PRO A 21 -17.67 -12.34 15.67
C PRO A 21 -17.11 -11.52 14.50
N LEU A 22 -15.83 -11.15 14.55
CA LEU A 22 -15.19 -10.35 13.49
C LEU A 22 -14.88 -11.20 12.27
N THR A 23 -14.48 -12.47 12.42
CA THR A 23 -14.36 -13.41 11.31
C THR A 23 -15.71 -13.57 10.59
N LEU A 24 -16.82 -13.71 11.32
CA LEU A 24 -18.14 -13.76 10.70
C LEU A 24 -18.48 -12.45 9.96
N LEU A 25 -18.14 -11.30 10.54
CA LEU A 25 -18.33 -10.00 9.89
C LEU A 25 -17.53 -9.89 8.58
N LYS A 26 -16.25 -10.30 8.57
CA LYS A 26 -15.41 -10.38 7.36
C LYS A 26 -16.11 -11.21 6.28
N GLU A 27 -16.58 -12.40 6.64
CA GLU A 27 -17.22 -13.32 5.69
C GLU A 27 -18.54 -12.77 5.13
N VAL A 28 -19.33 -12.07 5.95
CA VAL A 28 -20.56 -11.38 5.50
C VAL A 28 -20.22 -10.23 4.54
N ILE A 29 -19.19 -9.44 4.83
CA ILE A 29 -18.70 -8.38 3.94
C ILE A 29 -18.27 -8.96 2.60
N THR A 30 -17.43 -10.01 2.61
CA THR A 30 -16.96 -10.68 1.38
C THR A 30 -18.13 -11.29 0.60
N LEU A 31 -19.14 -11.87 1.26
CA LEU A 31 -20.32 -12.41 0.59
C LEU A 31 -21.15 -11.29 -0.04
N SER A 32 -21.38 -10.20 0.71
CA SER A 32 -22.07 -9.01 0.22
C SER A 32 -21.36 -8.42 -1.00
N ASN A 33 -20.03 -8.39 -1.00
CA ASN A 33 -19.24 -7.95 -2.14
C ASN A 33 -19.46 -8.84 -3.37
N LYS A 34 -19.35 -10.17 -3.21
CA LYS A 34 -19.59 -11.14 -4.30
C LYS A 34 -21.01 -11.07 -4.87
N LEU A 35 -22.00 -10.72 -4.06
CA LEU A 35 -23.41 -10.59 -4.45
C LEU A 35 -23.79 -9.18 -4.87
N ASN A 36 -22.82 -8.27 -5.04
CA ASN A 36 -23.00 -6.85 -5.39
C ASN A 36 -23.80 -6.03 -4.35
N GLY A 37 -24.06 -6.56 -3.15
CA GLY A 37 -24.66 -5.82 -2.05
C GLY A 37 -23.76 -4.69 -1.54
N LEU A 38 -22.46 -4.98 -1.41
CA LEU A 38 -21.46 -3.98 -1.00
C LEU A 38 -21.28 -2.92 -2.09
N GLY A 39 -21.26 -3.32 -3.37
CA GLY A 39 -21.20 -2.41 -4.52
C GLY A 39 -22.32 -1.37 -4.50
N MET A 40 -23.58 -1.82 -4.36
CA MET A 40 -24.73 -0.90 -4.23
C MET A 40 -24.61 0.04 -3.04
N THR A 41 -24.07 -0.44 -1.92
CA THR A 41 -23.86 0.37 -0.72
C THR A 41 -22.78 1.45 -0.97
N MET A 42 -21.66 1.08 -1.59
CA MET A 42 -20.57 2.01 -1.91
C MET A 42 -21.01 3.03 -2.96
N ASP A 43 -21.82 2.64 -3.94
CA ASP A 43 -22.42 3.56 -4.92
C ASP A 43 -23.30 4.62 -4.24
N TYR A 44 -24.07 4.23 -3.23
CA TYR A 44 -24.87 5.17 -2.45
C TYR A 44 -23.97 6.17 -1.69
N PHE A 45 -22.92 5.69 -1.01
CA PHE A 45 -21.95 6.56 -0.34
C PHE A 45 -21.24 7.49 -1.34
N ASN A 46 -20.81 6.97 -2.48
CA ASN A 46 -20.17 7.76 -3.53
C ASN A 46 -21.08 8.86 -4.10
N LYS A 47 -22.41 8.68 -4.10
CA LYS A 47 -23.37 9.71 -4.53
C LYS A 47 -23.67 10.76 -3.47
N THR A 48 -23.54 10.40 -2.19
CA THR A 48 -23.98 11.23 -1.06
C THR A 48 -22.81 11.84 -0.29
N ALA A 49 -21.89 11.03 0.21
CA ALA A 49 -20.75 11.45 1.01
C ALA A 49 -19.82 12.39 0.24
N THR A 50 -19.63 12.18 -1.06
CA THR A 50 -18.77 13.04 -1.91
C THR A 50 -19.30 14.46 -2.02
N LYS A 51 -20.63 14.64 -2.06
CA LYS A 51 -21.26 15.97 -2.09
C LYS A 51 -21.00 16.74 -0.81
N VAL A 52 -21.06 16.07 0.33
CA VAL A 52 -20.78 16.68 1.64
C VAL A 52 -19.28 16.93 1.80
N ALA A 53 -18.44 15.95 1.42
CA ALA A 53 -16.99 16.05 1.51
C ALA A 53 -16.44 17.26 0.75
N LYS A 54 -17.04 17.65 -0.38
CA LYS A 54 -16.64 18.85 -1.13
C LYS A 54 -16.58 20.10 -0.25
N TYR A 55 -17.53 20.27 0.66
CA TYR A 55 -17.64 21.45 1.51
C TYR A 55 -16.90 21.30 2.84
N VAL A 56 -16.86 20.09 3.39
CA VAL A 56 -16.26 19.84 4.71
C VAL A 56 -14.76 19.61 4.64
N THR A 57 -14.26 18.99 3.56
CA THR A 57 -12.83 18.63 3.47
C THR A 57 -11.90 19.84 3.49
N PRO A 58 -12.12 20.95 2.74
CA PRO A 58 -11.21 22.10 2.82
C PRO A 58 -11.10 22.66 4.24
N ASP A 59 -12.23 22.82 4.93
CA ASP A 59 -12.27 23.31 6.31
C ASP A 59 -11.53 22.38 7.28
N VAL A 60 -11.84 21.08 7.25
CA VAL A 60 -11.16 20.08 8.09
C VAL A 60 -9.67 20.07 7.79
N MET A 61 -9.27 20.07 6.51
CA MET A 61 -7.87 20.06 6.12
C MET A 61 -7.16 21.32 6.62
N ARG A 62 -7.74 22.52 6.48
CA ARG A 62 -7.14 23.77 6.96
C ARG A 62 -6.88 23.75 8.48
N VAL A 63 -7.76 23.14 9.27
CA VAL A 63 -7.57 23.06 10.74
C VAL A 63 -6.63 21.95 11.20
N CYS A 64 -6.31 20.95 10.35
CA CYS A 64 -5.42 19.85 10.71
C CYS A 64 -4.09 19.83 9.94
N TYR A 65 -4.12 19.52 8.64
CA TYR A 65 -2.92 19.23 7.85
C TYR A 65 -2.54 20.37 6.90
N GLY A 66 -3.53 21.04 6.31
CA GLY A 66 -3.39 22.04 5.25
C GLY A 66 -2.64 23.30 5.69
N THR A 67 -2.64 23.65 6.97
CA THR A 67 -1.87 24.79 7.50
C THR A 67 -0.45 24.44 7.91
N THR A 68 -0.04 23.18 7.80
CA THR A 68 1.29 22.69 8.16
C THR A 68 2.11 22.41 6.89
N PRO A 69 3.13 23.24 6.54
CA PRO A 69 3.89 23.11 5.29
C PRO A 69 4.51 21.73 5.05
N GLY A 70 4.90 21.01 6.11
CA GLY A 70 5.49 19.67 5.98
C GLY A 70 4.54 18.62 5.41
N TYR A 71 3.22 18.80 5.52
CA TYR A 71 2.28 17.89 4.85
C TYR A 71 2.21 18.14 3.34
N TRP A 72 2.46 19.37 2.90
CA TRP A 72 2.51 19.71 1.49
C TRP A 72 3.71 19.11 0.77
N SER A 73 4.83 18.86 1.46
CA SER A 73 5.97 18.15 0.87
C SER A 73 5.71 16.65 0.62
N MET A 74 4.62 16.10 1.19
CA MET A 74 4.20 14.72 0.97
C MET A 74 3.15 14.58 -0.14
N VAL A 75 2.65 15.71 -0.69
CA VAL A 75 1.71 15.68 -1.81
C VAL A 75 2.49 15.42 -3.10
N SER A 76 2.08 14.41 -3.85
CA SER A 76 2.73 14.06 -5.11
C SER A 76 2.63 15.20 -6.12
N ALA A 77 3.65 15.32 -6.97
CA ALA A 77 3.77 16.45 -7.88
C ALA A 77 2.57 16.59 -8.83
N ASP A 78 2.01 15.46 -9.28
CA ASP A 78 0.82 15.40 -10.15
C ASP A 78 -0.48 15.88 -9.48
N ARG A 79 -0.51 15.97 -8.14
CA ARG A 79 -1.70 16.34 -7.37
C ARG A 79 -1.57 17.67 -6.65
N PHE A 80 -0.36 18.20 -6.51
CA PHE A 80 -0.06 19.35 -5.67
C PHE A 80 -0.96 20.55 -5.96
N GLU A 81 -1.04 20.98 -7.23
CA GLU A 81 -1.82 22.16 -7.62
C GLU A 81 -3.31 21.96 -7.34
N SER A 82 -3.88 20.83 -7.78
CA SER A 82 -5.30 20.52 -7.54
C SER A 82 -5.66 20.43 -6.06
N ALA A 83 -4.77 19.89 -5.22
CA ALA A 83 -4.96 19.79 -3.79
C ALA A 83 -4.88 21.17 -3.11
N ARG A 84 -3.91 21.99 -3.51
CA ARG A 84 -3.74 23.38 -3.04
C ARG A 84 -4.98 24.20 -3.35
N ASP A 85 -5.38 24.21 -4.61
CA ASP A 85 -6.49 25.03 -5.08
C ASP A 85 -7.79 24.60 -4.40
N TYR A 86 -8.00 23.30 -4.24
CA TYR A 86 -9.16 22.78 -3.51
C TYR A 86 -9.19 23.13 -2.02
N ILE A 87 -8.04 23.08 -1.32
CA ILE A 87 -7.98 23.36 0.12
C ILE A 87 -8.08 24.85 0.42
N PHE A 88 -7.59 25.73 -0.47
CA PHE A 88 -7.54 27.18 -0.24
C PHE A 88 -8.56 27.99 -1.06
N GLU A 89 -9.44 27.33 -1.82
CA GLU A 89 -10.51 27.99 -2.59
C GLU A 89 -11.28 29.00 -1.71
N GLY A 90 -11.29 30.26 -2.15
CA GLY A 90 -12.03 31.36 -1.52
C GLY A 90 -11.41 31.98 -0.27
N VAL A 91 -10.21 31.54 0.15
CA VAL A 91 -9.46 32.05 1.31
C VAL A 91 -7.98 32.30 0.98
N GLU A 92 -7.65 32.46 -0.30
CA GLU A 92 -6.27 32.55 -0.79
C GLU A 92 -5.52 33.72 -0.18
N GLU A 93 -6.18 34.86 0.05
CA GLU A 93 -5.58 36.04 0.67
C GLU A 93 -5.16 35.79 2.13
N GLU A 94 -5.99 35.08 2.91
CA GLU A 94 -5.70 34.72 4.30
C GLU A 94 -4.45 33.84 4.39
N TYR A 95 -4.30 32.91 3.44
CA TYR A 95 -3.21 31.93 3.41
C TYR A 95 -2.08 32.27 2.41
N ALA A 96 -2.04 33.48 1.86
CA ALA A 96 -1.12 33.83 0.76
C ALA A 96 0.36 33.55 1.10
N GLY A 97 0.77 33.81 2.34
CA GLY A 97 2.13 33.53 2.81
C GLY A 97 2.46 32.05 2.88
N LEU A 98 1.49 31.20 3.25
CA LEU A 98 1.65 29.74 3.25
C LEU A 98 1.65 29.20 1.83
N ILE A 99 0.68 29.61 1.01
CA ILE A 99 0.56 29.24 -0.41
C ILE A 99 1.86 29.51 -1.16
N LYS A 100 2.46 30.70 -0.95
CA LYS A 100 3.76 31.04 -1.54
C LYS A 100 4.86 30.06 -1.12
N LYS A 101 4.94 29.69 0.16
CA LYS A 101 5.97 28.75 0.67
C LYS A 101 5.83 27.36 0.08
N ILE A 102 4.61 26.83 0.03
CA ILE A 102 4.36 25.48 -0.49
C ILE A 102 4.59 25.42 -2.00
N ASN A 103 4.23 26.47 -2.75
CA ASN A 103 4.51 26.58 -4.18
C ASN A 103 6.02 26.62 -4.44
N ASP A 104 6.76 27.45 -3.69
CA ASP A 104 8.22 27.56 -3.85
C ASP A 104 8.92 26.21 -3.63
N TYR A 105 8.51 25.45 -2.61
CA TYR A 105 9.02 24.10 -2.38
C TYR A 105 8.64 23.13 -3.49
N HIS A 106 7.38 23.14 -3.94
CA HIS A 106 6.92 22.26 -5.01
C HIS A 106 7.69 22.51 -6.32
N GLU A 107 7.85 23.77 -6.73
CA GLU A 107 8.55 24.17 -7.96
C GLU A 107 10.05 23.86 -7.92
N LYS A 108 10.69 24.00 -6.75
CA LYS A 108 12.13 23.82 -6.61
C LYS A 108 12.55 22.40 -6.25
N VAL A 109 11.72 21.67 -5.50
CA VAL A 109 12.08 20.38 -4.91
C VAL A 109 11.04 19.31 -5.22
N GLY A 110 9.78 19.49 -4.79
CA GLY A 110 8.77 18.42 -4.83
C GLY A 110 8.50 17.87 -6.23
N SER A 111 8.45 18.74 -7.25
CA SER A 111 8.28 18.35 -8.66
C SER A 111 9.52 17.73 -9.31
N LYS A 112 10.68 17.79 -8.65
CA LYS A 112 11.99 17.38 -9.21
C LYS A 112 12.62 16.20 -8.47
N LEU A 113 11.93 15.59 -7.51
CA LEU A 113 12.49 14.53 -6.65
C LEU A 113 13.18 13.40 -7.44
N THR A 114 12.56 12.90 -8.51
CA THR A 114 13.13 11.82 -9.31
C THR A 114 14.41 12.23 -10.05
N THR A 115 14.46 13.46 -10.57
CA THR A 115 15.67 14.04 -11.19
C THR A 115 16.75 14.25 -10.13
N LEU A 116 16.40 14.83 -8.98
CA LEU A 116 17.34 15.04 -7.86
C LEU A 116 17.99 13.74 -7.40
N TYR A 117 17.23 12.65 -7.28
CA TYR A 117 17.80 11.34 -6.93
C TYR A 117 18.78 10.83 -8.00
N LYS A 118 18.50 11.05 -9.29
CA LYS A 118 19.42 10.67 -10.38
C LYS A 118 20.70 11.50 -10.34
N ASP A 119 20.59 12.81 -10.11
CA ASP A 119 21.73 13.72 -10.01
C ASP A 119 22.61 13.35 -8.82
N ILE A 120 22.01 13.10 -7.65
CA ILE A 120 22.71 12.63 -6.44
C ILE A 120 23.47 11.32 -6.71
N LYS A 121 22.86 10.39 -7.43
CA LYS A 121 23.52 9.13 -7.82
C LYS A 121 24.68 9.36 -8.80
N ALA A 122 24.52 10.28 -9.75
CA ALA A 122 25.58 10.66 -10.69
C ALA A 122 26.77 11.33 -9.99
N ASP A 123 26.52 12.05 -8.89
CA ASP A 123 27.54 12.67 -8.03
C ASP A 123 28.27 11.65 -7.10
N GLY A 124 28.00 10.35 -7.26
CA GLY A 124 28.70 9.28 -6.54
C GLY A 124 28.06 8.88 -5.22
N VAL A 125 26.84 9.36 -4.91
CA VAL A 125 26.10 8.92 -3.73
C VAL A 125 25.34 7.64 -4.05
N ASN A 126 25.52 6.61 -3.22
CA ASN A 126 24.74 5.39 -3.31
C ASN A 126 23.31 5.63 -2.83
N VAL A 127 22.34 5.36 -3.70
CA VAL A 127 20.90 5.48 -3.39
C VAL A 127 20.26 4.10 -3.45
N SER A 128 19.70 3.69 -2.30
CA SER A 128 18.94 2.46 -2.15
C SER A 128 17.53 2.77 -1.66
N ILE A 129 16.54 2.07 -2.20
CA ILE A 129 15.12 2.22 -1.83
C ILE A 129 14.64 0.92 -1.20
N ILE A 130 13.95 1.03 -0.06
CA ILE A 130 13.19 -0.06 0.53
C ILE A 130 11.72 0.33 0.48
N ALA A 131 10.97 -0.33 -0.39
CA ALA A 131 9.53 -0.17 -0.52
C ALA A 131 8.79 -1.32 0.16
N LYS A 132 7.52 -1.08 0.47
CA LYS A 132 6.64 -2.04 1.13
C LYS A 132 5.39 -2.27 0.28
N TYR A 133 4.88 -3.50 0.30
CA TYR A 133 3.66 -3.87 -0.43
C TYR A 133 2.89 -4.99 0.28
N GLY A 134 1.73 -5.35 -0.28
CA GLY A 134 0.86 -6.41 0.27
C GLY A 134 -0.28 -5.88 1.15
N TYR A 135 -0.40 -4.57 1.36
CA TYR A 135 -1.53 -3.97 2.09
C TYR A 135 -2.43 -3.14 1.18
N GLN A 136 -3.72 -3.19 1.50
CA GLN A 136 -4.79 -2.37 0.97
C GLN A 136 -4.71 -0.95 1.55
N LEU A 137 -4.76 0.07 0.69
CA LEU A 137 -4.95 1.46 1.14
C LEU A 137 -6.29 1.62 1.87
N TYR A 138 -6.43 2.67 2.68
CA TYR A 138 -7.74 3.03 3.23
C TYR A 138 -8.80 3.13 2.12
N PRO A 139 -9.98 2.49 2.27
CA PRO A 139 -10.93 2.28 1.18
C PRO A 139 -11.83 3.50 0.94
N VAL A 140 -11.26 4.70 1.05
CA VAL A 140 -11.93 6.01 0.91
C VAL A 140 -11.20 6.93 -0.10
N VAL A 141 -10.19 6.39 -0.79
CA VAL A 141 -9.38 7.08 -1.79
C VAL A 141 -9.56 6.46 -3.17
N TYR A 142 -9.30 7.25 -4.22
CA TYR A 142 -9.24 6.72 -5.58
C TYR A 142 -8.05 5.76 -5.72
N ASN A 143 -8.23 4.71 -6.53
CA ASN A 143 -7.22 3.68 -6.78
C ASN A 143 -6.73 3.02 -5.47
N ALA A 144 -7.65 2.79 -4.54
CA ALA A 144 -7.33 2.14 -3.27
C ALA A 144 -6.79 0.72 -3.49
N ASP A 145 -7.15 0.08 -4.59
CA ASP A 145 -6.71 -1.25 -5.01
C ASP A 145 -5.21 -1.36 -5.35
N ARG A 146 -4.44 -0.27 -5.31
CA ARG A 146 -2.99 -0.32 -5.53
C ARG A 146 -2.26 -1.02 -4.38
N GLN A 147 -1.19 -1.74 -4.71
CA GLN A 147 -0.25 -2.29 -3.72
C GLN A 147 0.31 -1.15 -2.86
N SER A 148 0.30 -1.32 -1.54
CA SER A 148 0.71 -0.29 -0.59
C SER A 148 1.21 -0.86 0.73
N ASP A 149 1.60 0.04 1.62
CA ASP A 149 1.87 -0.23 3.03
C ASP A 149 0.70 0.18 3.95
N MET A 150 -0.52 0.29 3.37
CA MET A 150 -1.76 0.81 3.95
C MET A 150 -1.96 2.33 3.79
N ILE A 151 -0.89 3.12 3.62
CA ILE A 151 -0.98 4.58 3.52
C ILE A 151 -0.40 5.09 2.20
N VAL A 152 0.77 4.60 1.81
CA VAL A 152 1.52 5.05 0.64
C VAL A 152 1.63 3.91 -0.36
N THR A 153 1.29 4.20 -1.62
CA THR A 153 1.40 3.19 -2.68
C THR A 153 2.85 2.76 -2.89
N CYS A 154 3.05 1.51 -3.30
CA CYS A 154 4.37 0.98 -3.64
C CYS A 154 5.07 1.86 -4.71
N GLU A 155 4.32 2.33 -5.71
CA GLU A 155 4.80 3.27 -6.75
C GLU A 155 5.28 4.62 -6.17
N GLN A 156 4.62 5.15 -5.13
CA GLN A 156 5.06 6.39 -4.50
C GLN A 156 6.31 6.20 -3.63
N GLN A 157 6.47 5.02 -3.02
CA GLN A 157 7.67 4.66 -2.25
C GLN A 157 8.87 4.41 -3.17
N ALA A 158 8.63 3.75 -4.31
CA ALA A 158 9.61 3.46 -5.35
C ALA A 158 9.09 3.95 -6.72
N PRO A 159 9.42 5.19 -7.12
CA PRO A 159 8.90 5.81 -8.34
C PRO A 159 9.18 4.98 -9.59
N GLY A 160 8.14 4.67 -10.37
CA GLY A 160 8.22 3.88 -11.60
C GLY A 160 7.90 2.40 -11.41
N THR A 161 7.70 1.92 -10.18
CA THR A 161 7.29 0.53 -9.93
C THR A 161 5.93 0.23 -10.55
N THR A 162 5.85 -0.88 -11.28
CA THR A 162 4.59 -1.40 -11.81
C THR A 162 4.02 -2.44 -10.84
N THR A 163 2.71 -2.39 -10.59
CA THR A 163 2.06 -3.33 -9.67
C THR A 163 0.75 -3.85 -10.24
N ALA A 164 0.43 -5.10 -9.95
CA ALA A 164 -0.93 -5.61 -10.09
C ALA A 164 -1.80 -5.03 -8.97
N PRO A 165 -3.12 -4.88 -9.18
CA PRO A 165 -4.03 -4.56 -8.09
C PRO A 165 -3.89 -5.57 -6.93
N ILE A 166 -4.17 -5.12 -5.72
CA ILE A 166 -4.18 -5.94 -4.51
C ILE A 166 -5.13 -7.14 -4.70
N GLY A 167 -4.62 -8.32 -4.36
CA GLY A 167 -5.28 -9.60 -4.60
C GLY A 167 -5.45 -10.01 -6.06
N LYS A 168 -4.70 -9.37 -6.97
CA LYS A 168 -4.49 -9.80 -8.36
C LYS A 168 -3.01 -10.05 -8.61
N LYS A 169 -2.73 -10.56 -9.82
CA LYS A 169 -1.39 -10.82 -10.34
C LYS A 169 -1.23 -10.09 -11.66
N LEU A 170 0.00 -9.78 -12.03
CA LEU A 170 0.37 -9.35 -13.36
C LEU A 170 -0.11 -10.42 -14.35
N SER A 171 -0.64 -9.99 -15.50
CA SER A 171 -1.20 -10.92 -16.47
C SER A 171 -0.12 -11.82 -17.09
N ASP A 172 -0.53 -13.00 -17.56
CA ASP A 172 0.40 -13.91 -18.25
C ASP A 172 1.02 -13.25 -19.49
N ASP A 173 0.26 -12.43 -20.21
CA ASP A 173 0.75 -11.65 -21.36
C ASP A 173 1.83 -10.64 -20.95
N TYR A 174 1.63 -9.94 -19.82
CA TYR A 174 2.61 -9.01 -19.27
C TYR A 174 3.91 -9.73 -18.91
N VAL A 175 3.80 -10.87 -18.22
CA VAL A 175 4.97 -11.69 -17.83
C VAL A 175 5.68 -12.28 -19.05
N ALA A 176 4.93 -12.70 -20.07
CA ALA A 176 5.49 -13.19 -21.34
C ALA A 176 6.27 -12.07 -22.06
N GLN A 177 5.73 -10.86 -22.11
CA GLN A 177 6.42 -9.71 -22.68
C GLN A 177 7.69 -9.35 -21.90
N ALA A 178 7.63 -9.37 -20.57
CA ALA A 178 8.79 -9.11 -19.72
C ALA A 178 9.93 -10.11 -19.95
N LYS A 179 9.60 -11.40 -20.19
CA LYS A 179 10.57 -12.44 -20.57
C LYS A 179 11.20 -12.17 -21.93
N GLN A 180 10.40 -11.78 -22.92
CA GLN A 180 10.92 -11.42 -24.25
C GLN A 180 11.90 -10.24 -24.16
N ASN A 181 11.65 -9.31 -23.23
CA ASN A 181 12.48 -8.14 -23.00
C ASN A 181 13.66 -8.39 -22.04
N GLY A 182 13.79 -9.60 -21.45
CA GLY A 182 14.84 -9.91 -20.46
C GLY A 182 14.69 -9.18 -19.11
N THR A 183 13.48 -8.69 -18.81
CA THR A 183 13.15 -7.90 -17.61
C THR A 183 12.41 -8.72 -16.54
N ASP A 184 12.04 -9.97 -16.83
CA ASP A 184 11.30 -10.85 -15.93
C ASP A 184 12.04 -11.17 -14.62
N LYS A 185 13.37 -11.03 -14.61
CA LYS A 185 14.20 -11.12 -13.39
C LYS A 185 13.84 -10.09 -12.30
N TYR A 186 13.15 -9.00 -12.67
CA TYR A 186 12.68 -7.97 -11.74
C TYR A 186 11.23 -8.17 -11.31
N ILE A 187 10.55 -9.23 -11.74
CA ILE A 187 9.17 -9.52 -11.34
C ILE A 187 9.19 -10.36 -10.06
N SER A 188 8.34 -9.98 -9.10
CA SER A 188 8.19 -10.70 -7.84
C SER A 188 7.70 -12.14 -8.06
N PRO A 189 8.16 -13.13 -7.27
CA PRO A 189 7.66 -14.51 -7.38
C PRO A 189 6.14 -14.69 -7.17
N ASP A 190 5.50 -13.78 -6.43
CA ASP A 190 4.04 -13.74 -6.26
C ASP A 190 3.29 -13.07 -7.43
N LEU A 191 4.03 -12.49 -8.38
CA LEU A 191 3.56 -11.77 -9.57
C LEU A 191 2.76 -10.50 -9.23
N ALA A 192 2.98 -9.90 -8.06
CA ALA A 192 2.30 -8.67 -7.65
C ALA A 192 3.05 -7.39 -8.06
N VAL A 193 4.38 -7.44 -8.17
CA VAL A 193 5.24 -6.26 -8.36
C VAL A 193 6.26 -6.53 -9.47
N ASP A 194 6.49 -5.52 -10.31
CA ASP A 194 7.58 -5.47 -11.28
C ASP A 194 8.43 -4.21 -11.07
N ALA A 195 9.70 -4.42 -10.74
CA ALA A 195 10.66 -3.37 -10.46
C ALA A 195 11.44 -2.89 -11.69
N SER A 196 11.25 -3.50 -12.86
CA SER A 196 12.05 -3.24 -14.07
C SER A 196 12.04 -1.78 -14.54
N THR A 197 10.97 -1.06 -14.20
CA THR A 197 10.75 0.36 -14.57
C THR A 197 10.91 1.32 -13.40
N THR A 198 11.24 0.83 -12.21
CA THR A 198 11.48 1.68 -11.04
C THR A 198 12.75 2.51 -11.23
N LEU A 199 12.87 3.60 -10.48
CA LEU A 199 13.95 4.57 -10.63
C LEU A 199 15.35 3.95 -10.53
N PHE A 200 15.54 2.97 -9.64
CA PHE A 200 16.79 2.23 -9.46
C PHE A 200 16.52 0.72 -9.29
N PRO A 201 16.29 -0.04 -10.38
CA PRO A 201 15.88 -1.45 -10.30
C PRO A 201 16.88 -2.33 -9.54
N ASP A 202 18.17 -2.09 -9.72
CA ASP A 202 19.23 -2.90 -9.10
C ASP A 202 19.50 -2.53 -7.62
N SER A 203 18.95 -1.41 -7.13
CA SER A 203 19.09 -0.95 -5.73
C SER A 203 17.74 -0.60 -5.08
N THR A 204 16.68 -1.30 -5.48
CA THR A 204 15.35 -1.18 -4.87
C THR A 204 14.87 -2.55 -4.39
N TRP A 205 14.55 -2.65 -3.10
CA TRP A 205 14.02 -3.84 -2.43
C TRP A 205 12.57 -3.63 -2.02
N TYR A 206 11.81 -4.73 -1.99
CA TYR A 206 10.40 -4.75 -1.64
C TYR A 206 10.13 -5.72 -0.51
N ILE A 207 9.48 -5.24 0.55
CA ILE A 207 9.10 -6.04 1.71
C ILE A 207 7.59 -6.27 1.67
N GLN A 208 7.18 -7.53 1.50
CA GLN A 208 5.78 -7.95 1.55
C GLN A 208 5.30 -7.98 3.01
N ASN A 209 4.05 -7.59 3.25
CA ASN A 209 3.35 -7.69 4.53
C ASN A 209 3.92 -6.80 5.65
N MET A 210 4.54 -5.67 5.30
CA MET A 210 4.97 -4.66 6.27
C MET A 210 4.13 -3.38 6.18
N LYS A 211 3.48 -2.98 7.29
CA LYS A 211 2.66 -1.76 7.37
C LYS A 211 3.52 -0.49 7.37
N HIS A 212 2.91 0.65 7.08
CA HIS A 212 3.57 1.96 7.02
C HIS A 212 4.34 2.28 8.30
N ASN A 213 3.68 2.14 9.45
CA ASN A 213 4.20 2.46 10.78
C ASN A 213 5.14 1.39 11.38
N CYS A 214 5.44 0.33 10.63
CA CYS A 214 6.29 -0.77 11.07
C CYS A 214 7.69 -0.64 10.46
N TYR A 215 8.72 -0.58 11.31
CA TYR A 215 10.11 -0.69 10.86
C TYR A 215 10.90 -1.53 11.87
N PRO A 216 10.75 -2.86 11.81
CA PRO A 216 11.15 -3.77 12.86
C PRO A 216 12.67 -3.91 12.92
N ARG A 217 13.21 -4.19 14.13
CA ARG A 217 14.65 -4.37 14.33
C ARG A 217 15.26 -5.50 13.51
N ILE A 218 14.45 -6.46 13.06
CA ILE A 218 14.90 -7.56 12.20
C ILE A 218 15.43 -7.06 10.84
N LEU A 219 15.05 -5.86 10.39
CA LEU A 219 15.60 -5.23 9.19
C LEU A 219 16.93 -4.51 9.43
N CYS A 220 17.35 -4.28 10.68
CA CYS A 220 18.58 -3.55 10.96
C CYS A 220 19.82 -4.19 10.30
N PRO A 221 20.04 -5.52 10.37
CA PRO A 221 21.18 -6.15 9.69
C PRO A 221 21.20 -5.88 8.18
N PHE A 222 20.03 -5.96 7.53
CA PHE A 222 19.88 -5.64 6.11
C PHE A 222 20.24 -4.18 5.82
N ILE A 223 19.71 -3.22 6.60
CA ILE A 223 20.03 -1.79 6.45
C ILE A 223 21.53 -1.54 6.66
N TYR A 224 22.13 -2.16 7.67
CA TYR A 224 23.57 -2.03 7.91
C TYR A 224 24.39 -2.54 6.72
N GLN A 225 23.96 -3.63 6.08
CA GLN A 225 24.61 -4.16 4.90
C GLN A 225 24.47 -3.22 3.69
N LEU A 226 23.29 -2.62 3.48
CA LEU A 226 23.11 -1.58 2.45
C LEU A 226 24.05 -0.37 2.67
N LEU A 227 24.27 0.02 3.93
CA LEU A 227 25.09 1.18 4.29
C LEU A 227 26.60 0.89 4.29
N ARG A 228 27.02 -0.38 4.41
CA ARG A 228 28.42 -0.78 4.65
C ARG A 228 28.93 -1.91 3.76
N HIS A 229 28.28 -2.15 2.61
CA HIS A 229 28.74 -3.18 1.69
C HIS A 229 30.16 -2.88 1.21
N ASP A 230 31.09 -3.82 1.41
CA ASP A 230 32.53 -3.62 1.24
C ASP A 230 32.89 -3.15 -0.18
N GLY A 231 33.34 -1.89 -0.30
CA GLY A 231 33.97 -1.33 -1.50
C GLY A 231 33.04 -1.00 -2.68
N GLU A 232 31.92 -1.72 -2.84
CA GLU A 232 30.97 -1.55 -3.95
C GLU A 232 29.52 -1.46 -3.44
N PRO A 233 28.63 -0.71 -4.13
CA PRO A 233 27.23 -0.61 -3.73
C PRO A 233 26.56 -2.00 -3.79
N MET A 234 25.85 -2.38 -2.72
CA MET A 234 25.04 -3.59 -2.73
C MET A 234 23.94 -3.49 -3.79
N THR A 235 23.73 -4.57 -4.54
CA THR A 235 22.62 -4.71 -5.47
C THR A 235 21.65 -5.78 -4.98
N VAL A 236 20.46 -5.82 -5.55
CA VAL A 236 19.46 -6.87 -5.30
C VAL A 236 19.91 -8.29 -5.71
N PHE A 237 21.06 -8.40 -6.39
CA PHE A 237 21.68 -9.67 -6.82
C PHE A 237 22.96 -10.01 -6.03
N SER A 238 23.35 -9.17 -5.07
CA SER A 238 24.63 -9.31 -4.34
C SER A 238 24.58 -10.35 -3.22
N ASP A 239 23.43 -10.56 -2.59
CA ASP A 239 23.26 -11.49 -1.47
C ASP A 239 21.91 -12.21 -1.57
N GLU A 240 21.94 -13.53 -1.59
CA GLU A 240 20.74 -14.38 -1.66
C GLU A 240 19.85 -14.30 -0.41
N ASN A 241 20.38 -13.84 0.72
CA ASN A 241 19.60 -13.62 1.95
C ASN A 241 18.76 -12.33 1.86
N TYR A 242 19.15 -11.39 1.00
CA TYR A 242 18.47 -10.12 0.79
C TYR A 242 18.19 -9.86 -0.69
N PRO A 243 17.42 -10.76 -1.34
CA PRO A 243 17.05 -10.57 -2.75
C PRO A 243 16.08 -9.40 -2.89
N GLN A 244 15.76 -9.01 -4.12
CA GLN A 244 14.84 -7.91 -4.40
C GLN A 244 13.49 -7.99 -3.66
N TYR A 245 12.99 -9.20 -3.39
CA TYR A 245 11.70 -9.43 -2.74
C TYR A 245 11.86 -10.22 -1.44
N ILE A 246 11.45 -9.60 -0.33
CA ILE A 246 11.57 -10.14 1.02
C ILE A 246 10.18 -10.26 1.61
N ILE A 247 9.95 -11.33 2.37
CA ILE A 247 8.71 -11.53 3.14
C ILE A 247 8.98 -11.17 4.58
N TYR A 248 8.13 -10.31 5.14
CA TYR A 248 8.06 -10.05 6.56
C TYR A 248 6.90 -10.85 7.18
N GLU A 249 7.16 -11.48 8.32
CA GLU A 249 6.17 -12.25 9.06
C GLU A 249 6.33 -12.02 10.56
N GLY A 250 5.22 -11.88 11.28
CA GLY A 250 5.18 -11.72 12.74
C GLY A 250 4.71 -10.34 13.20
N GLU A 251 4.75 -10.15 14.52
CA GLU A 251 4.42 -8.88 15.15
C GLU A 251 5.69 -8.05 15.32
N GLU A 252 5.60 -6.73 15.08
CA GLU A 252 6.75 -5.84 15.13
C GLU A 252 7.51 -5.98 16.46
N ASN A 253 8.77 -6.41 16.38
CA ASN A 253 9.65 -6.67 17.52
C ASN A 253 9.16 -7.76 18.51
N ASN A 254 8.25 -8.65 18.07
CA ASN A 254 7.73 -9.76 18.84
C ASN A 254 7.59 -11.02 17.96
N GLY A 255 8.68 -11.81 17.87
CA GLY A 255 8.70 -13.02 17.05
C GLY A 255 8.67 -12.74 15.54
N ASP A 256 9.10 -11.55 15.13
CA ASP A 256 9.21 -11.15 13.74
C ASP A 256 10.39 -11.80 13.03
N THR A 257 10.18 -12.11 11.76
CA THR A 257 11.18 -12.67 10.87
C THR A 257 11.12 -12.02 9.50
N ILE A 258 12.24 -12.06 8.80
CA ILE A 258 12.31 -11.79 7.37
C ILE A 258 12.96 -12.98 6.68
N ARG A 259 12.57 -13.20 5.43
CA ARG A 259 13.14 -14.27 4.61
C ARG A 259 13.01 -13.95 3.12
N PRO A 260 13.90 -14.48 2.28
CA PRO A 260 13.79 -14.42 0.83
C PRO A 260 12.42 -14.87 0.33
N MET A 261 11.83 -14.14 -0.61
CA MET A 261 10.69 -14.63 -1.39
C MET A 261 11.20 -15.54 -2.52
N THR A 262 10.55 -16.69 -2.68
CA THR A 262 10.86 -17.66 -3.74
C THR A 262 9.59 -18.04 -4.52
N ARG A 263 9.72 -18.88 -5.55
CA ARG A 263 8.56 -19.39 -6.28
C ARG A 263 7.74 -20.38 -5.45
N GLU A 264 8.39 -21.06 -4.52
CA GLU A 264 7.80 -22.03 -3.60
C GLU A 264 7.20 -21.32 -2.39
N ASP A 265 7.81 -20.20 -1.96
CA ASP A 265 7.39 -19.42 -0.81
C ASP A 265 7.16 -17.95 -1.19
N LYS A 266 5.89 -17.66 -1.46
CA LYS A 266 5.39 -16.35 -1.92
C LYS A 266 4.86 -15.48 -0.77
N GLY A 267 5.07 -15.92 0.46
CA GLY A 267 4.47 -15.31 1.65
C GLY A 267 2.96 -15.48 1.65
N ASN A 268 2.27 -14.43 2.10
CA ASN A 268 0.82 -14.44 2.31
C ASN A 268 0.16 -13.36 1.44
N PRO A 269 0.19 -13.48 0.11
CA PRO A 269 -0.50 -12.53 -0.75
C PRO A 269 -2.00 -12.54 -0.41
N LEU A 270 -2.62 -11.36 -0.47
CA LEU A 270 -4.02 -11.22 -0.15
C LEU A 270 -4.87 -11.95 -1.19
N GLU A 271 -5.68 -12.93 -0.79
CA GLU A 271 -6.51 -13.70 -1.71
C GLU A 271 -7.96 -13.75 -1.24
N ARG A 272 -8.91 -13.85 -2.18
CA ARG A 272 -10.33 -14.01 -1.86
C ARG A 272 -10.72 -15.48 -1.85
N PRO A 273 -11.49 -15.95 -0.86
CA PRO A 273 -12.05 -17.29 -0.93
C PRO A 273 -12.99 -17.42 -2.14
N GLY A 274 -13.01 -18.62 -2.74
CA GLY A 274 -14.04 -19.01 -3.69
C GLY A 274 -15.44 -18.96 -3.06
N PHE A 275 -16.48 -18.81 -3.88
CA PHE A 275 -17.86 -18.63 -3.41
C PHE A 275 -18.32 -19.77 -2.48
N PHE A 276 -18.18 -21.03 -2.90
CA PHE A 276 -18.60 -22.17 -2.07
C PHE A 276 -17.77 -22.33 -0.80
N THR A 277 -16.47 -22.03 -0.86
CA THR A 277 -15.60 -22.01 0.33
C THR A 277 -16.10 -20.99 1.34
N LEU A 278 -16.48 -19.80 0.88
CA LEU A 278 -17.04 -18.75 1.73
C LEU A 278 -18.35 -19.19 2.39
N ILE A 279 -19.29 -19.75 1.62
CA ILE A 279 -20.57 -20.26 2.17
C ILE A 279 -20.32 -21.34 3.24
N LYS A 280 -19.39 -22.27 2.98
CA LYS A 280 -19.03 -23.31 3.95
C LYS A 280 -18.48 -22.70 5.24
N LYS A 281 -17.58 -21.72 5.16
CA LYS A 281 -17.01 -21.05 6.33
C LYS A 281 -18.08 -20.33 7.15
N LEU A 282 -18.98 -19.59 6.48
CA LEU A 282 -20.11 -18.91 7.11
C LEU A 282 -20.99 -19.87 7.93
N ILE A 283 -21.40 -20.99 7.33
CA ILE A 283 -22.23 -21.99 8.02
C ILE A 283 -21.51 -22.53 9.26
N VAL A 284 -20.22 -22.87 9.13
CA VAL A 284 -19.42 -23.40 10.24
C VAL A 284 -19.30 -22.38 11.38
N ASN A 285 -19.01 -21.12 11.07
CA ASN A 285 -18.82 -20.08 12.07
C ASN A 285 -20.13 -19.69 12.76
N VAL A 286 -21.26 -19.66 12.03
CA VAL A 286 -22.59 -19.48 12.63
C VAL A 286 -22.93 -20.63 13.58
N LEU A 287 -22.67 -21.88 13.19
CA LEU A 287 -22.88 -23.04 14.07
C LEU A 287 -22.04 -22.97 15.35
N LYS A 288 -20.77 -22.53 15.26
CA LYS A 288 -19.91 -22.31 16.43
C LYS A 288 -20.53 -21.30 17.39
N ILE A 289 -21.02 -20.16 16.90
CA ILE A 289 -21.68 -19.14 17.73
C ILE A 289 -22.92 -19.71 18.43
N ILE A 290 -23.75 -20.46 17.70
CA ILE A 290 -24.95 -21.10 18.28
C ILE A 290 -24.56 -22.06 19.41
N ILE A 291 -23.56 -22.92 19.18
CA ILE A 291 -23.08 -23.88 20.18
C ILE A 291 -22.50 -23.16 21.40
N GLU A 292 -21.67 -22.13 21.21
CA GLU A 292 -21.11 -21.33 22.32
C GLU A 292 -22.20 -20.63 23.12
N THR A 293 -23.22 -20.10 22.46
CA THR A 293 -24.35 -19.41 23.10
C THR A 293 -25.21 -20.39 23.90
N LEU A 294 -25.54 -21.54 23.32
CA LEU A 294 -26.26 -22.61 24.02
C LEU A 294 -25.46 -23.13 25.21
N GLY A 295 -24.15 -23.35 25.05
CA GLY A 295 -23.27 -23.79 26.14
C GLY A 295 -23.19 -22.81 27.32
N LYS A 296 -23.41 -21.51 27.09
CA LYS A 296 -23.53 -20.50 28.15
C LYS A 296 -24.89 -20.50 28.85
N LEU A 297 -25.95 -20.99 28.20
CA LEU A 297 -27.29 -21.10 28.78
C LEU A 297 -27.46 -22.34 29.69
N PHE A 298 -26.59 -23.34 29.53
CA PHE A 298 -26.61 -24.60 30.30
C PHE A 298 -25.49 -24.69 31.36
N LYS A 299 -24.81 -23.57 31.65
CA LYS A 299 -23.88 -23.40 32.77
C LYS A 299 -24.44 -22.38 33.75
#